data_AF-A0AA97AHQ1-F1
#
_entry.id   AF-A0AA97AHQ1-F1
#
_cell.length_a   1.000
_cell.length_b   1.000
_cell.length_c   1.000
_cell.angle_alpha   90.00
_cell.angle_beta   90.00
_cell.angle_gamma   90.00
#
_symmetry.space_group_name_H-M   'P 1'
#
loop_
_entity.id
_entity.type
_entity.pdbx_description
1 polymer ?
#
loop_
_entity_poly.entity_id
_entity_poly.type
_entity_poly.pdbx_seq_one_letter_code
_entity_poly.pdbx_strand_id
1 'polypeptide(L)'
;MNLLVAEIQTHTGQNVLVIIDDLDKLDLGDVEKIFKNHIKALFQPAFRIIYTIPIASLRDAVLQSTLVSESNDQIVTMPVSKLFARGERRSSNPVPIDQMMQPLCEILHKRISTELLPPDIATQITLYSGGVLRELVRLVNICCRICLRQVRRGQDSVIDGTVLAQAVKEIRLDFETTLSKADYATLQTTYERFTPDDPKAQDFLDLLHGLHVLEYRNDQVWYDLHPIVIDLLKLKGLIS
;
A
#
# COMPACT_ATOMS: atom_id res chain seq x y z
N MET A 1 -8.32 -6.49 29.70
CA MET A 1 -7.22 -7.01 28.85
C MET A 1 -6.01 -7.46 29.68
N ASN A 2 -5.44 -6.59 30.53
CA ASN A 2 -4.28 -6.95 31.38
C ASN A 2 -4.45 -8.25 32.20
N LEU A 3 -5.61 -8.47 32.82
CA LEU A 3 -5.89 -9.70 33.58
C LEU A 3 -5.82 -10.96 32.71
N LEU A 4 -6.36 -10.90 31.48
CA LEU A 4 -6.34 -12.03 30.54
C LEU A 4 -4.92 -12.33 30.05
N VAL A 5 -4.12 -11.28 29.83
CA VAL A 5 -2.71 -11.44 29.48
C VAL A 5 -1.92 -12.06 30.63
N ALA A 6 -2.10 -11.58 31.86
CA ALA A 6 -1.43 -12.14 33.04
C ALA A 6 -1.75 -13.62 33.24
N GLU A 7 -3.01 -14.02 33.02
CA GLU A 7 -3.44 -15.42 33.09
C GLU A 7 -2.72 -16.30 32.05
N ILE A 8 -2.68 -15.85 30.79
CA ILE A 8 -1.98 -16.57 29.71
C ILE A 8 -0.48 -16.70 30.03
N GLN A 9 0.16 -15.62 30.49
CA GLN A 9 1.59 -15.65 30.82
C GLN A 9 1.88 -16.59 31.99
N THR A 10 1.02 -16.61 33.01
CA THR A 10 1.15 -17.50 34.17
C THR A 10 1.04 -18.97 33.77
N HIS A 11 0.11 -19.31 32.89
CA HIS A 11 -0.10 -20.69 32.44
C HIS A 11 0.91 -21.17 31.39
N THR A 12 1.42 -20.28 30.55
CA THR A 12 2.31 -20.66 29.43
C THR A 12 3.79 -20.44 29.73
N GLY A 13 4.12 -19.57 30.69
CA GLY A 13 5.49 -19.09 30.93
C GLY A 13 6.05 -18.25 29.77
N GLN A 14 5.23 -17.90 28.77
CA GLN A 14 5.63 -17.14 27.60
C GLN A 14 5.14 -15.69 27.70
N ASN A 15 5.85 -14.78 27.04
CA ASN A 15 5.37 -13.41 26.91
C ASN A 15 4.26 -13.32 25.86
N VAL A 16 3.20 -12.58 26.17
CA VAL A 16 2.12 -12.32 25.21
C VAL A 16 2.50 -11.14 24.32
N LEU A 17 2.29 -11.32 23.01
CA LEU A 17 2.32 -10.26 22.00
C LEU A 17 0.91 -10.16 21.41
N VAL A 18 0.34 -8.96 21.44
CA VAL A 18 -0.93 -8.66 20.77
C VAL A 18 -0.62 -7.90 19.49
N ILE A 19 -1.27 -8.26 18.39
CA ILE A 19 -1.18 -7.54 17.13
C ILE A 19 -2.56 -6.98 16.84
N ILE A 20 -2.65 -5.66 16.76
CA ILE A 20 -3.85 -4.92 16.35
C ILE A 20 -3.58 -4.40 14.95
N ASP A 21 -4.13 -5.12 13.98
CA ASP A 21 -4.02 -4.82 12.55
C ASP A 21 -5.19 -3.91 12.09
N ASP A 22 -5.10 -3.40 10.86
CA ASP A 22 -6.13 -2.63 10.15
C ASP A 22 -6.55 -1.26 10.72
N LEU A 23 -5.93 -0.75 11.78
CA LEU A 23 -6.16 0.63 12.23
C LEU A 23 -5.73 1.67 11.17
N ASP A 24 -4.88 1.29 10.23
CA ASP A 24 -4.49 2.11 9.09
C ASP A 24 -5.55 2.20 7.97
N LYS A 25 -6.65 1.45 8.09
CA LYS A 25 -7.81 1.53 7.18
C LYS A 25 -8.88 2.52 7.65
N LEU A 26 -8.69 3.14 8.81
CA LEU A 26 -9.58 4.17 9.32
C LEU A 26 -9.58 5.37 8.36
N ASP A 27 -10.75 5.96 8.13
CA ASP A 27 -10.81 7.20 7.36
C ASP A 27 -10.08 8.33 8.11
N LEU A 28 -9.61 9.34 7.38
CA LEU A 28 -8.79 10.39 7.98
C LEU A 28 -9.55 11.21 9.04
N GLY A 29 -10.88 11.28 8.96
CA GLY A 29 -11.72 11.95 9.97
C GLY A 29 -11.79 11.18 11.29
N ASP A 30 -11.82 9.85 11.23
CA ASP A 30 -11.81 8.96 12.39
C ASP A 30 -10.40 8.78 12.94
N VAL A 31 -9.37 8.89 12.09
CA VAL A 31 -7.98 8.99 12.52
C VAL A 31 -7.81 10.18 13.46
N GLU A 32 -8.36 11.34 13.12
CA GLU A 32 -8.27 12.51 14.00
C GLU A 32 -8.99 12.26 15.34
N LYS A 33 -10.21 11.72 15.33
CA LYS A 33 -10.96 11.46 16.57
C LYS A 33 -10.29 10.42 17.47
N ILE A 34 -9.82 9.32 16.89
CA ILE A 34 -9.27 8.18 17.64
C ILE A 34 -7.83 8.47 18.07
N PHE A 35 -6.99 8.95 17.16
CA PHE A 35 -5.58 9.18 17.48
C PHE A 35 -5.36 10.53 18.16
N LYS A 36 -5.91 11.65 17.66
CA LYS A 36 -5.55 12.97 18.22
C LYS A 36 -5.99 13.14 19.66
N ASN A 37 -7.17 12.61 20.01
CA ASN A 37 -7.75 12.79 21.33
C ASN A 37 -7.53 11.59 22.27
N HIS A 38 -7.25 10.40 21.75
CA HIS A 38 -7.26 9.17 22.54
C HIS A 38 -6.06 8.24 22.34
N ILE A 39 -5.03 8.63 21.56
CA ILE A 39 -3.89 7.76 21.27
C ILE A 39 -3.17 7.23 22.51
N LYS A 40 -3.09 8.01 23.60
CA LYS A 40 -2.50 7.55 24.87
C LYS A 40 -3.21 6.32 25.45
N ALA A 41 -4.50 6.15 25.18
CA ALA A 41 -5.24 4.97 25.63
C ALA A 41 -4.72 3.68 24.95
N LEU A 42 -4.17 3.78 23.74
CA LEU A 42 -3.53 2.65 23.05
C LEU A 42 -2.23 2.21 23.75
N PHE A 43 -1.58 3.09 24.51
CA PHE A 43 -0.33 2.80 25.22
C PHE A 43 -0.52 2.45 26.71
N GLN A 44 -1.76 2.49 27.22
CA GLN A 44 -2.08 2.09 28.60
C GLN A 44 -1.93 0.59 28.92
N PRO A 45 -2.17 -0.36 27.98
CA PRO A 45 -2.02 -1.77 28.29
C PRO A 45 -0.58 -2.13 28.68
N ALA A 46 -0.43 -2.93 29.74
CA ALA A 46 0.88 -3.26 30.33
C ALA A 46 1.50 -4.52 29.70
N PHE A 47 1.44 -4.65 28.38
CA PHE A 47 1.98 -5.78 27.63
C PHE A 47 2.38 -5.34 26.20
N ARG A 48 3.05 -6.23 25.46
CA ARG A 48 3.58 -5.91 24.13
C ARG A 48 2.46 -5.88 23.11
N ILE A 49 2.34 -4.77 22.39
CA ILE A 49 1.38 -4.60 21.31
C ILE A 49 2.09 -4.08 20.05
N ILE A 50 1.74 -4.64 18.90
CA ILE A 50 2.04 -4.04 17.59
C ILE A 50 0.74 -3.45 17.05
N TYR A 51 0.78 -2.17 16.71
CA TYR A 51 -0.30 -1.45 16.05
C TYR A 51 0.06 -1.19 14.59
N THR A 52 -0.88 -1.37 13.67
CA THR A 52 -0.84 -0.61 12.42
C THR A 52 -1.41 0.78 12.64
N ILE A 53 -0.96 1.79 11.90
CA ILE A 53 -1.53 3.14 11.92
C ILE A 53 -1.46 3.73 10.51
N PRO A 54 -2.38 4.62 10.12
CA PRO A 54 -2.33 5.23 8.81
C PRO A 54 -1.09 6.12 8.67
N ILE A 55 -0.45 6.07 7.51
CA ILE A 55 0.78 6.86 7.24
C ILE A 55 0.56 8.36 7.40
N ALA A 56 -0.65 8.84 7.15
CA ALA A 56 -1.03 10.24 7.32
C ALA A 56 -0.93 10.70 8.79
N SER A 57 -1.13 9.81 9.77
CA SER A 57 -0.95 10.12 11.20
C SER A 57 0.47 10.56 11.54
N LEU A 58 1.47 10.10 10.78
CA LEU A 58 2.87 10.51 10.95
C LEU A 58 3.18 11.87 10.32
N ARG A 59 2.24 12.50 9.60
CA ARG A 59 2.43 13.83 8.98
C ARG A 59 1.91 14.98 9.84
N ASP A 60 1.01 14.70 10.77
CA ASP A 60 0.63 15.66 11.81
C ASP A 60 1.72 15.69 12.88
N ALA A 61 2.33 16.86 13.09
CA ALA A 61 3.47 17.00 14.00
C ALA A 61 3.11 16.69 15.47
N VAL A 62 1.88 16.99 15.88
CA VAL A 62 1.40 16.74 17.26
C VAL A 62 1.20 15.24 17.47
N LEU A 63 0.52 14.58 16.53
CA LEU A 63 0.34 13.13 16.54
C LEU A 63 1.67 12.40 16.47
N GLN A 64 2.56 12.82 15.56
CA GLN A 64 3.89 12.23 15.42
C GLN A 64 4.68 12.34 16.73
N SER A 65 4.73 13.52 17.36
CA SER A 65 5.43 13.70 18.63
C SER A 65 4.87 12.83 19.75
N THR A 66 3.54 12.66 19.79
CA THR A 66 2.88 11.81 20.77
C THR A 66 3.21 10.34 20.53
N LEU A 67 3.14 9.88 19.28
CA LEU A 67 3.51 8.52 18.88
C LEU A 67 4.95 8.21 19.26
N VAL A 68 5.90 9.09 18.95
CA VAL A 68 7.32 8.90 19.29
C VAL A 68 7.50 8.80 20.80
N SER A 69 6.89 9.71 21.56
CA SER A 69 6.99 9.71 23.02
C SER A 69 6.40 8.46 23.66
N GLU A 70 5.19 8.06 23.25
CA GLU A 70 4.47 6.95 23.90
C GLU A 70 4.97 5.57 23.43
N SER A 71 5.51 5.47 22.21
CA SER A 71 6.10 4.23 21.68
C SER A 71 7.60 4.08 21.97
N ASN A 72 8.22 5.03 22.69
CA ASN A 72 9.67 5.08 22.88
C ASN A 72 10.43 4.97 21.54
N ASP A 73 9.95 5.72 20.55
CA ASP A 73 10.47 5.80 19.17
C ASP A 73 10.56 4.44 18.43
N GLN A 74 9.66 3.49 18.75
CA GLN A 74 9.60 2.18 18.11
C GLN A 74 8.70 2.16 16.85
N ILE A 75 8.66 3.26 16.11
CA ILE A 75 7.82 3.39 14.90
C ILE A 75 8.55 2.74 13.73
N VAL A 76 7.94 1.71 13.15
CA VAL A 76 8.45 1.04 11.95
C VAL A 76 7.60 1.41 10.75
N THR A 77 8.17 2.15 9.81
CA THR A 77 7.52 2.42 8.51
C THR A 77 7.85 1.31 7.53
N MET A 78 6.84 0.77 6.85
CA MET A 78 7.03 -0.15 5.73
C MET A 78 7.16 0.66 4.42
N PRO A 79 8.38 0.82 3.85
CA PRO A 79 8.56 1.63 2.66
C PRO A 79 8.02 0.93 1.41
N VAL A 80 7.66 1.73 0.40
CA VAL A 80 7.38 1.23 -0.95
C VAL A 80 8.68 0.66 -1.54
N SER A 81 8.62 -0.57 -2.07
CA SER A 81 9.77 -1.13 -2.79
C SER A 81 10.04 -0.34 -4.05
N LYS A 82 11.23 0.24 -4.16
CA LYS A 82 11.59 1.11 -5.28
C LYS A 82 11.97 0.26 -6.49
N LEU A 83 10.99 -0.03 -7.34
CA LEU A 83 11.22 -0.87 -8.52
C LEU A 83 12.07 -0.19 -9.60
N PHE A 84 12.14 1.15 -9.61
CA PHE A 84 12.88 1.94 -10.60
C PHE A 84 13.59 3.12 -9.93
N ALA A 85 14.68 3.63 -10.51
CA ALA A 85 15.20 4.94 -10.11
C ALA A 85 14.16 6.06 -10.35
N ARG A 86 14.35 7.22 -9.70
CA ARG A 86 13.41 8.35 -9.83
C ARG A 86 13.31 8.74 -11.31
N GLY A 87 12.10 8.65 -11.86
CA GLY A 87 11.79 8.95 -13.26
C GLY A 87 12.17 7.87 -14.29
N GLU A 88 12.96 6.86 -13.93
CA GLU A 88 13.44 5.83 -14.86
C GLU A 88 12.30 4.97 -15.42
N ARG A 89 11.22 4.79 -14.65
CA ARG A 89 9.99 4.11 -15.09
C ARG A 89 9.42 4.68 -16.40
N ARG A 90 9.63 5.97 -16.65
CA ARG A 90 9.08 6.71 -17.79
C ARG A 90 10.05 6.79 -18.97
N SER A 91 11.23 6.16 -18.85
CA SER A 91 12.18 6.07 -19.96
C SER A 91 11.64 5.17 -21.07
N SER A 92 12.27 5.24 -22.26
CA SER A 92 11.85 4.43 -23.41
C SER A 92 12.03 2.93 -23.22
N ASN A 93 12.93 2.52 -22.32
CA ASN A 93 13.18 1.12 -22.00
C ASN A 93 13.46 0.99 -20.49
N PRO A 94 12.41 1.08 -19.65
CA PRO A 94 12.58 1.08 -18.22
C PRO A 94 13.03 -0.30 -17.75
N VAL A 95 14.16 -0.34 -17.03
CA VAL A 95 14.69 -1.58 -16.46
C VAL A 95 14.42 -1.58 -14.95
N PRO A 96 13.66 -2.54 -14.41
CA PRO A 96 13.42 -2.59 -12.99
C PRO A 96 14.66 -3.05 -12.23
N ILE A 97 14.75 -2.66 -10.95
CA ILE A 97 15.83 -3.08 -10.06
C ILE A 97 15.53 -4.50 -9.56
N ASP A 98 16.26 -5.50 -10.07
CA ASP A 98 16.02 -6.91 -9.76
C ASP A 98 15.99 -7.23 -8.25
N GLN A 99 16.90 -6.62 -7.48
CA GLN A 99 16.96 -6.79 -6.02
C GLN A 99 15.68 -6.33 -5.30
N MET A 100 14.93 -5.39 -5.90
CA MET A 100 13.67 -4.87 -5.37
C MET A 100 12.46 -5.66 -5.87
N MET A 101 12.59 -6.29 -7.05
CA MET A 101 11.58 -7.15 -7.66
C MET A 101 11.51 -8.54 -7.01
N GLN A 102 12.68 -9.16 -6.79
CA GLN A 102 12.78 -10.56 -6.38
C GLN A 102 11.98 -10.88 -5.11
N PRO A 103 12.06 -10.10 -4.01
CA PRO A 103 11.30 -10.41 -2.80
C PRO A 103 9.79 -10.40 -3.02
N LEU A 104 9.28 -9.52 -3.89
CA LEU A 104 7.85 -9.41 -4.19
C LEU A 104 7.38 -10.61 -5.03
N CYS A 105 8.16 -11.02 -6.03
CA CYS A 105 7.89 -12.24 -6.80
C CYS A 105 7.95 -13.50 -5.90
N GLU A 106 8.91 -13.57 -4.98
CA GLU A 106 9.01 -14.66 -4.00
C GLU A 106 7.79 -14.74 -3.07
N ILE A 107 7.26 -13.59 -2.64
CA ILE A 107 6.03 -13.55 -1.82
C ILE A 107 4.85 -14.16 -2.60
N LEU A 108 4.72 -13.87 -3.89
CA LEU A 108 3.69 -14.45 -4.73
C LEU A 108 3.85 -15.98 -4.83
N HIS A 109 5.06 -16.46 -5.12
CA HIS A 109 5.31 -17.90 -5.31
C HIS A 109 5.35 -18.73 -4.02
N LYS A 110 5.52 -18.09 -2.86
CA LYS A 110 5.27 -18.74 -1.56
C LYS A 110 3.79 -19.04 -1.31
N ARG A 111 2.88 -18.38 -2.05
CA ARG A 111 1.43 -18.50 -1.87
C ARG A 111 0.73 -19.19 -3.03
N ILE A 112 1.27 -19.08 -4.24
CA ILE A 112 0.68 -19.58 -5.47
C ILE A 112 1.75 -20.32 -6.26
N SER A 113 1.48 -21.57 -6.64
CA SER A 113 2.42 -22.37 -7.43
C SER A 113 2.70 -21.72 -8.80
N THR A 114 3.88 -21.98 -9.35
CA THR A 114 4.28 -21.47 -10.67
C THR A 114 3.41 -21.98 -11.81
N GLU A 115 2.67 -23.07 -11.60
CA GLU A 115 1.70 -23.62 -12.54
C GLU A 115 0.43 -22.77 -12.64
N LEU A 116 0.00 -22.17 -11.51
CA LEU A 116 -1.18 -21.31 -11.45
C LEU A 116 -0.85 -19.82 -11.66
N LEU A 117 0.40 -19.44 -11.42
CA LEU A 117 0.92 -18.10 -11.65
C LEU A 117 2.28 -18.23 -12.36
N PRO A 118 2.34 -18.07 -13.69
CA PRO A 118 3.61 -18.06 -14.41
C PRO A 118 4.57 -16.95 -13.93
N PRO A 119 5.90 -17.17 -13.90
CA PRO A 119 6.86 -16.19 -13.37
C PRO A 119 6.87 -14.82 -14.09
N ASP A 120 6.60 -14.81 -15.40
CA ASP A 120 6.46 -13.58 -16.18
C ASP A 120 5.23 -12.77 -15.75
N ILE A 121 4.12 -13.43 -15.46
CA ILE A 121 2.92 -12.78 -14.92
C ILE A 121 3.14 -12.29 -13.49
N ALA A 122 3.86 -13.05 -12.65
CA ALA A 122 4.25 -12.60 -11.32
C ALA A 122 5.11 -11.32 -11.38
N THR A 123 6.00 -11.23 -12.37
CA THR A 123 6.81 -10.04 -12.64
C THR A 123 5.92 -8.86 -13.05
N GLN A 124 4.94 -9.07 -13.94
CA GLN A 124 4.01 -8.02 -14.34
C GLN A 124 3.11 -7.54 -13.18
N ILE A 125 2.59 -8.45 -12.36
CA ILE A 125 1.84 -8.12 -11.13
C ILE A 125 2.68 -7.24 -10.22
N THR A 126 3.96 -7.58 -10.04
CA THR A 126 4.91 -6.80 -9.26
C THR A 126 5.08 -5.39 -9.82
N LEU A 127 5.27 -5.25 -11.13
CA LEU A 127 5.39 -3.95 -11.81
C LEU A 127 4.14 -3.08 -11.68
N TYR A 128 2.95 -3.69 -11.74
CA TYR A 128 1.66 -3.00 -11.59
C TYR A 128 1.34 -2.60 -10.15
N SER A 129 1.87 -3.32 -9.16
CA SER A 129 1.73 -2.95 -7.74
C SER A 129 2.50 -1.68 -7.35
N GLY A 130 3.40 -1.19 -8.20
CA GLY A 130 4.27 -0.05 -7.90
C GLY A 130 5.30 -0.33 -6.80
N GLY A 131 5.47 -1.59 -6.42
CA GLY A 131 6.31 -2.01 -5.29
C GLY A 131 5.60 -1.90 -3.94
N VAL A 132 4.29 -1.64 -3.92
CA VAL A 132 3.48 -1.60 -2.72
C VAL A 132 2.94 -3.01 -2.41
N LEU A 133 3.34 -3.58 -1.27
CA LEU A 133 2.93 -4.94 -0.89
C LEU A 133 1.40 -5.09 -0.78
N ARG A 134 0.72 -4.06 -0.25
CA ARG A 134 -0.75 -4.04 -0.16
C ARG A 134 -1.38 -4.15 -1.56
N GLU A 135 -0.89 -3.38 -2.53
CA GLU A 135 -1.42 -3.43 -3.90
C GLU A 135 -1.02 -4.71 -4.64
N LEU A 136 0.16 -5.27 -4.36
CA LEU A 136 0.57 -6.59 -4.86
C LEU A 136 -0.45 -7.66 -4.46
N VAL A 137 -0.78 -7.71 -3.16
CA VAL A 137 -1.74 -8.65 -2.59
C VAL A 137 -3.16 -8.36 -3.11
N ARG A 138 -3.57 -7.10 -3.20
CA ARG A 138 -4.87 -6.71 -3.78
C ARG A 138 -5.00 -7.20 -5.21
N LEU A 139 -4.01 -6.93 -6.06
CA LEU A 139 -4.04 -7.26 -7.48
C LEU A 139 -4.08 -8.77 -7.71
N VAL A 140 -3.24 -9.55 -7.02
CA VAL A 140 -3.27 -11.02 -7.14
C VAL A 140 -4.56 -11.61 -6.58
N ASN A 141 -5.14 -11.05 -5.51
CA ASN A 141 -6.43 -11.49 -5.01
C ASN A 141 -7.55 -11.28 -6.03
N ILE A 142 -7.57 -10.15 -6.74
CA ILE A 142 -8.53 -9.91 -7.82
C ILE A 142 -8.35 -10.94 -8.94
N CYS A 143 -7.11 -11.23 -9.32
CA CYS A 143 -6.78 -12.29 -10.29
C CYS A 143 -7.36 -13.65 -9.84
N CYS A 144 -7.11 -14.06 -8.58
CA CYS A 144 -7.66 -15.29 -8.03
C CYS A 144 -9.20 -15.31 -8.06
N ARG A 145 -9.88 -14.19 -7.74
CA ARG A 145 -11.35 -14.12 -7.85
C ARG A 145 -11.85 -14.29 -9.28
N ILE A 146 -11.15 -13.72 -10.26
CA ILE A 146 -11.46 -13.90 -11.68
C ILE A 146 -11.31 -15.38 -12.06
N CYS A 147 -10.19 -16.01 -11.70
CA CYS A 147 -9.95 -17.43 -11.95
C CYS A 147 -11.02 -18.32 -11.29
N LEU A 148 -11.35 -18.07 -10.02
CA LEU A 148 -12.39 -18.81 -9.30
C LEU A 148 -13.76 -18.75 -9.99
N ARG A 149 -14.10 -17.62 -10.64
CA ARG A 149 -15.33 -17.52 -11.45
C ARG A 149 -15.28 -18.38 -12.71
N GLN A 150 -14.12 -18.50 -13.35
CA GLN A 150 -13.92 -19.36 -14.52
C GLN A 150 -14.00 -20.85 -14.13
N VAL A 151 -13.33 -21.24 -13.04
CA VAL A 151 -13.38 -22.61 -12.49
C VAL A 151 -14.81 -23.02 -12.15
N ARG A 152 -15.60 -22.14 -11.53
CA ARG A 152 -17.04 -22.39 -11.25
C ARG A 152 -17.89 -22.58 -12.51
N ARG A 153 -17.40 -22.17 -13.68
CA ARG A 153 -18.04 -22.39 -14.99
C ARG A 153 -17.50 -23.64 -15.70
N GLY A 154 -16.70 -24.46 -15.03
CA GLY A 154 -16.11 -25.68 -15.58
C GLY A 154 -14.92 -25.42 -16.50
N GLN A 155 -14.26 -24.26 -16.37
CA GLN A 155 -13.08 -23.91 -17.15
C GLN A 155 -11.82 -24.07 -16.29
N ASP A 156 -10.78 -24.69 -16.83
CA ASP A 156 -9.46 -24.57 -16.22
C ASP A 156 -9.00 -23.12 -16.24
N SER A 157 -8.29 -22.71 -15.21
CA SER A 157 -7.90 -21.31 -15.05
C SER A 157 -6.53 -21.17 -14.39
N VAL A 158 -5.74 -20.30 -14.98
CA VAL A 158 -4.43 -19.84 -14.50
C VAL A 158 -4.44 -18.32 -14.50
N ILE A 159 -3.59 -17.71 -13.69
CA ILE A 159 -3.41 -16.25 -13.69
C ILE A 159 -2.52 -15.91 -14.89
N ASP A 160 -3.15 -15.74 -16.05
CA ASP A 160 -2.50 -15.32 -17.29
C ASP A 160 -2.60 -13.80 -17.52
N GLY A 161 -2.07 -13.34 -18.66
CA GLY A 161 -2.15 -11.93 -19.05
C GLY A 161 -3.58 -11.41 -19.24
N THR A 162 -4.54 -12.27 -19.61
CA THR A 162 -5.95 -11.89 -19.77
C THR A 162 -6.58 -11.62 -18.41
N VAL A 163 -6.36 -12.52 -17.43
CA VAL A 163 -6.80 -12.36 -16.05
C VAL A 163 -6.17 -11.12 -15.43
N LEU A 164 -4.87 -10.92 -15.61
CA LEU A 164 -4.17 -9.74 -15.11
C LEU A 164 -4.72 -8.45 -15.72
N ALA A 165 -4.92 -8.39 -17.04
CA ALA A 165 -5.48 -7.22 -17.70
C ALA A 165 -6.88 -6.87 -17.18
N GLN A 166 -7.70 -7.89 -16.90
CA GLN A 166 -9.01 -7.70 -16.28
C GLN A 166 -8.89 -7.16 -14.85
N ALA A 167 -7.97 -7.69 -14.04
CA ALA A 167 -7.74 -7.23 -12.68
C ALA A 167 -7.22 -5.78 -12.63
N VAL A 168 -6.27 -5.43 -13.49
CA VAL A 168 -5.76 -4.05 -13.64
C VAL A 168 -6.89 -3.11 -14.06
N LYS A 169 -7.78 -3.53 -14.96
CA LYS A 169 -8.94 -2.74 -15.36
C LYS A 169 -9.90 -2.50 -14.18
N GLU A 170 -10.16 -3.50 -13.34
CA GLU A 170 -11.01 -3.37 -12.14
C GLU A 170 -10.43 -2.31 -11.19
N ILE A 171 -9.15 -2.41 -10.82
CA ILE A 171 -8.49 -1.43 -9.95
C ILE A 171 -8.48 -0.02 -10.59
N ARG A 172 -8.24 0.07 -11.90
CA ARG A 172 -8.24 1.37 -12.59
C ARG A 172 -9.58 2.09 -12.50
N LEU A 173 -10.68 1.34 -12.63
CA LEU A 173 -12.02 1.90 -12.47
C LEU A 173 -12.26 2.33 -11.03
N ASP A 174 -11.83 1.54 -10.04
CA ASP A 174 -11.91 1.94 -8.62
C ASP A 174 -11.20 3.28 -8.40
N PHE A 175 -9.96 3.44 -8.89
CA PHE A 175 -9.24 4.71 -8.83
C PHE A 175 -10.03 5.84 -9.51
N GLU A 176 -10.45 5.64 -10.75
CA GLU A 176 -11.16 6.65 -11.53
C GLU A 176 -12.44 7.17 -10.84
N THR A 177 -13.20 6.28 -10.20
CA THR A 177 -14.47 6.63 -9.54
C THR A 177 -14.31 7.53 -8.31
N THR A 178 -13.11 7.56 -7.72
CA THR A 178 -12.81 8.37 -6.53
C THR A 178 -12.20 9.74 -6.85
N LEU A 179 -11.82 9.98 -8.12
CA LEU A 179 -11.07 11.18 -8.51
C LEU A 179 -12.01 12.31 -8.98
N SER A 180 -11.81 13.49 -8.39
CA SER A 180 -12.39 14.75 -8.84
C SER A 180 -11.53 15.43 -9.93
N LYS A 181 -12.06 16.51 -10.52
CA LYS A 181 -11.29 17.33 -11.48
C LYS A 181 -10.04 17.95 -10.84
N ALA A 182 -10.12 18.35 -9.56
CA ALA A 182 -8.98 18.91 -8.85
C ALA A 182 -7.88 17.86 -8.64
N ASP A 183 -8.27 16.63 -8.32
CA ASP A 183 -7.32 15.53 -8.13
C ASP A 183 -6.52 15.24 -9.39
N TYR A 184 -7.15 15.24 -10.56
CA TYR A 184 -6.42 15.09 -11.83
C TYR A 184 -5.35 16.16 -12.06
N ALA A 185 -5.55 17.39 -11.58
CA ALA A 185 -4.55 18.44 -11.68
C ALA A 185 -3.38 18.20 -10.70
N THR A 186 -3.69 17.78 -9.47
CA THR A 186 -2.69 17.39 -8.47
C THR A 186 -1.86 16.18 -8.94
N LEU A 187 -2.50 15.18 -9.57
CA LEU A 187 -1.84 14.01 -10.12
C LEU A 187 -0.89 14.38 -11.28
N GLN A 188 -1.32 15.25 -12.21
CA GLN A 188 -0.45 15.73 -13.29
C GLN A 188 0.76 16.48 -12.75
N THR A 189 0.55 17.40 -11.80
CA THR A 189 1.63 18.16 -11.16
C THR A 189 2.62 17.22 -10.45
N THR A 190 2.10 16.24 -9.71
CA THR A 190 2.92 15.25 -9.01
C THR A 190 3.68 14.37 -9.99
N TYR A 191 3.05 13.96 -11.10
CA TYR A 191 3.72 13.24 -12.16
C TYR A 191 4.89 14.06 -12.71
N GLU A 192 4.67 15.28 -13.19
CA GLU A 192 5.70 16.08 -13.83
C GLU A 192 6.88 16.41 -12.90
N ARG A 193 6.60 16.73 -11.63
CA ARG A 193 7.60 17.30 -10.71
C ARG A 193 8.16 16.29 -9.71
N PHE A 194 7.56 15.11 -9.60
CA PHE A 194 7.78 14.14 -8.51
C PHE A 194 7.49 14.71 -7.11
N THR A 195 6.67 15.74 -7.05
CA THR A 195 6.23 16.41 -5.82
C THR A 195 4.91 17.13 -6.08
N PRO A 196 3.99 17.18 -5.11
CA PRO A 196 2.84 18.08 -5.17
C PRO A 196 3.28 19.53 -4.97
N ASP A 197 2.33 20.46 -5.15
CA ASP A 197 2.50 21.87 -4.78
C ASP A 197 2.60 22.04 -3.25
N ASP A 198 1.74 21.35 -2.49
CA ASP A 198 1.80 21.29 -1.03
C ASP A 198 1.64 19.84 -0.52
N PRO A 199 2.69 19.21 0.05
CA PRO A 199 2.62 17.85 0.57
C PRO A 199 1.84 17.69 1.88
N LYS A 200 1.31 18.79 2.43
CA LYS A 200 0.44 18.81 3.62
C LYS A 200 -1.01 19.15 3.31
N ALA A 201 -1.34 19.53 2.07
CA ALA A 201 -2.72 19.80 1.68
C ALA A 201 -3.57 18.53 1.81
N GLN A 202 -4.77 18.67 2.40
CA GLN A 202 -5.66 17.52 2.68
C GLN A 202 -5.94 16.69 1.43
N ASP A 203 -6.28 17.33 0.31
CA ASP A 203 -6.53 16.65 -0.96
C ASP A 203 -5.34 15.78 -1.42
N PHE A 204 -4.10 16.21 -1.17
CA PHE A 204 -2.92 15.41 -1.47
C PHE A 204 -2.74 14.25 -0.48
N LEU A 205 -3.03 14.48 0.79
CA LEU A 205 -3.00 13.42 1.81
C LEU A 205 -4.03 12.33 1.51
N ASP A 206 -5.20 12.70 0.99
CA ASP A 206 -6.23 11.76 0.54
C ASP A 206 -5.73 10.90 -0.62
N LEU A 207 -5.02 11.48 -1.60
CA LEU A 207 -4.40 10.76 -2.72
C LEU A 207 -3.26 9.82 -2.28
N LEU A 208 -2.51 10.18 -1.24
CA LEU A 208 -1.51 9.30 -0.63
C LEU A 208 -2.16 8.14 0.13
N HIS A 209 -3.19 8.44 0.92
CA HIS A 209 -3.93 7.44 1.68
C HIS A 209 -4.63 6.43 0.76
N GLY A 210 -5.21 6.92 -0.34
CA GLY A 210 -5.83 6.12 -1.40
C GLY A 210 -4.84 5.38 -2.30
N LEU A 211 -3.53 5.59 -2.12
CA LEU A 211 -2.45 5.03 -2.96
C LEU A 211 -2.52 5.44 -4.44
N HIS A 212 -3.18 6.56 -4.77
CA HIS A 212 -3.09 7.15 -6.11
C HIS A 212 -1.68 7.72 -6.34
N VAL A 213 -1.08 8.26 -5.27
CA VAL A 213 0.30 8.74 -5.20
C VAL A 213 1.08 7.84 -4.24
N LEU A 214 2.32 7.53 -4.62
CA LEU A 214 3.27 6.73 -3.85
C LEU A 214 4.37 7.64 -3.31
N GLU A 215 4.70 7.49 -2.03
CA GLU A 215 5.83 8.15 -1.40
C GLU A 215 7.04 7.22 -1.37
N TYR A 216 8.18 7.74 -1.85
CA TYR A 216 9.47 7.09 -1.76
C TYR A 216 10.35 7.86 -0.78
N ARG A 217 10.83 7.17 0.26
CA ARG A 217 11.74 7.71 1.27
C ARG A 217 13.13 7.12 1.07
N ASN A 218 14.07 7.94 0.59
CA ASN A 218 15.51 7.65 0.63
C ASN A 218 16.25 8.88 1.20
N ASP A 219 17.49 9.17 0.77
CA ASP A 219 18.20 10.42 1.11
C ASP A 219 17.35 11.68 0.84
N GLN A 220 16.28 11.56 0.05
CA GLN A 220 15.24 12.56 -0.16
C GLN A 220 13.83 11.93 -0.10
N VAL A 221 12.82 12.74 0.20
CA VAL A 221 11.41 12.35 0.03
C VAL A 221 10.94 12.83 -1.33
N TRP A 222 10.39 11.92 -2.14
CA TRP A 222 9.81 12.23 -3.44
C TRP A 222 8.59 11.36 -3.71
N TYR A 223 7.79 11.77 -4.69
CA TYR A 223 6.51 11.17 -4.98
C TYR A 223 6.41 10.76 -6.45
N ASP A 224 5.67 9.70 -6.73
CA ASP A 224 5.27 9.34 -8.09
C ASP A 224 3.84 8.79 -8.06
N LEU A 225 3.24 8.61 -9.22
CA LEU A 225 1.92 8.05 -9.32
C LEU A 225 1.96 6.52 -9.26
N HIS A 226 0.90 5.92 -8.72
CA HIS A 226 0.70 4.49 -8.84
C HIS A 226 0.65 4.06 -10.32
N PRO A 227 1.25 2.92 -10.71
CA PRO A 227 1.32 2.48 -12.11
C PRO A 227 -0.02 2.49 -12.86
N ILE A 228 -1.05 1.97 -12.22
CA ILE A 228 -2.40 1.89 -12.79
C ILE A 228 -3.02 3.30 -12.95
N VAL A 229 -2.63 4.27 -12.11
CA VAL A 229 -3.04 5.67 -12.23
C VAL A 229 -2.31 6.35 -13.38
N ILE A 230 -1.03 6.04 -13.63
CA ILE A 230 -0.31 6.49 -14.83
C ILE A 230 -1.07 6.03 -16.09
N ASP A 231 -1.43 4.75 -16.15
CA ASP A 231 -2.19 4.20 -17.28
C ASP A 231 -3.55 4.90 -17.46
N LEU A 232 -4.23 5.23 -16.35
CA LEU A 232 -5.48 5.99 -16.37
C LEU A 232 -5.29 7.38 -16.99
N LEU A 233 -4.27 8.13 -16.56
CA LEU A 233 -4.00 9.46 -17.08
C LEU A 233 -3.60 9.43 -18.57
N LYS A 234 -2.84 8.42 -19.00
CA LYS A 234 -2.51 8.20 -20.42
C LYS A 234 -3.76 7.92 -21.26
N LEU A 235 -4.66 7.05 -20.79
CA LEU A 235 -5.93 6.78 -21.46
C LEU A 235 -6.82 8.02 -21.60
N LYS A 236 -6.75 8.94 -20.62
CA LYS A 236 -7.45 10.23 -20.67
C LYS A 236 -6.72 11.30 -21.49
N GLY A 237 -5.54 11.03 -22.02
CA GLY A 237 -4.72 11.99 -22.75
C GLY A 237 -4.18 13.13 -21.88
N LEU A 238 -4.08 12.93 -20.57
CA LEU A 238 -3.60 13.94 -19.61
C LEU A 238 -2.07 13.95 -19.48
N ILE A 239 -1.41 12.84 -19.81
CA ILE A 239 0.05 12.69 -19.82
C ILE A 239 0.50 11.81 -21.00
N SER A 240 1.78 11.89 -21.34
CA SER A 240 2.44 11.03 -22.35
C SER A 240 3.05 9.77 -21.74
#